data_AF-A0AAD8A1Z6-F1
#
_entry.id   AF-A0AAD8A1Z6-F1
#
_cell.length_a   1.000
_cell.length_b   1.000
_cell.length_c   1.000
_cell.angle_alpha   90.00
_cell.angle_beta   90.00
_cell.angle_gamma   90.00
#
_symmetry.space_group_name_H-M   'P 1'
#
loop_
_entity.id
_entity.type
_entity.pdbx_description
1 polymer ?
#
loop_
_entity_poly.entity_id
_entity_poly.type
_entity_poly.pdbx_seq_one_letter_code
_entity_poly.pdbx_strand_id
1 'polypeptide(L)'
;MTTREQRWKRNKRTKRFVELYKKQECLWNTRCKEYRQRELRDRAYETIARDMKIPGFSVKDVKNKIRIIRNTYVQELQKIRKSKEM
;
A
#
# COMPACT_ATOMS: atom_id res chain seq x y z
N MET A 1 -9.66 -23.13 8.31
CA MET A 1 -9.24 -23.52 6.94
C MET A 1 -9.48 -22.35 6.00
N THR A 2 -8.44 -21.66 5.53
CA THR A 2 -8.60 -20.49 4.63
C THR A 2 -8.80 -20.99 3.20
N THR A 3 -10.02 -20.89 2.67
CA THR A 3 -10.39 -21.42 1.36
C THR A 3 -9.55 -20.78 0.25
N ARG A 4 -9.12 -21.56 -0.75
CA ARG A 4 -8.27 -21.13 -1.88
C ARG A 4 -8.78 -19.85 -2.56
N GLU A 5 -10.09 -19.70 -2.64
CA GLU A 5 -10.78 -18.53 -3.21
C GLU A 5 -10.58 -17.23 -2.39
N GLN A 6 -10.49 -17.32 -1.07
CA GLN A 6 -10.26 -16.17 -0.19
C GLN A 6 -8.85 -15.59 -0.43
N ARG A 7 -7.86 -16.46 -0.65
CA ARG A 7 -6.49 -16.05 -1.00
C ARG A 7 -6.45 -15.34 -2.35
N TRP A 8 -7.16 -15.86 -3.36
CA TRP A 8 -7.24 -15.24 -4.69
C TRP A 8 -7.91 -13.86 -4.65
N LYS A 9 -9.04 -13.73 -3.95
CA LYS A 9 -9.71 -12.42 -3.75
C LYS A 9 -8.79 -11.43 -3.01
N ARG A 10 -8.05 -11.89 -2.00
CA ARG A 10 -7.07 -11.08 -1.25
C ARG A 10 -5.91 -10.59 -2.14
N ASN A 11 -5.41 -11.46 -3.02
CA ASN A 11 -4.34 -11.11 -3.96
C ASN A 11 -4.81 -10.06 -4.98
N LYS A 12 -6.00 -10.24 -5.57
CA LYS A 12 -6.58 -9.26 -6.50
C LYS A 12 -6.76 -7.89 -5.86
N ARG A 13 -7.31 -7.84 -4.63
CA ARG A 13 -7.47 -6.59 -3.87
C ARG A 13 -6.12 -5.93 -3.55
N THR A 14 -5.12 -6.73 -3.17
CA THR A 14 -3.78 -6.20 -2.88
C THR A 14 -3.10 -5.65 -4.14
N LYS A 15 -3.22 -6.33 -5.28
CA LYS A 15 -2.71 -5.83 -6.56
C LYS A 15 -3.36 -4.49 -6.94
N ARG A 16 -4.70 -4.43 -6.87
CA ARG A 16 -5.45 -3.19 -7.11
C ARG A 16 -5.03 -2.05 -6.18
N PHE A 17 -4.83 -2.34 -4.89
CA PHE A 17 -4.36 -1.35 -3.92
C PHE A 17 -2.98 -0.80 -4.30
N VAL A 18 -2.05 -1.66 -4.69
CA VAL A 18 -0.70 -1.25 -5.11
C VAL A 18 -0.75 -0.39 -6.37
N GLU A 19 -1.61 -0.72 -7.34
CA GLU A 19 -1.81 0.09 -8.55
C GLU A 19 -2.33 1.48 -8.23
N LEU A 20 -3.32 1.60 -7.33
CA LEU A 20 -3.86 2.89 -6.89
C LEU A 20 -2.82 3.69 -6.10
N TYR A 21 -2.09 3.03 -5.20
CA TYR A 21 -1.05 3.65 -4.40
C TYR A 21 0.12 4.16 -5.25
N LYS A 22 0.52 3.43 -6.30
CA LYS A 22 1.59 3.85 -7.22
C LYS A 22 1.24 5.16 -7.94
N LYS A 23 -0.03 5.38 -8.30
CA LYS A 23 -0.50 6.61 -8.95
C LYS A 23 -0.46 7.85 -8.06
N GLN A 24 -0.41 7.68 -6.73
CA GLN A 24 -0.42 8.78 -5.78
C GLN A 24 1.01 9.10 -5.34
N GLU A 25 1.78 9.80 -6.19
CA GLU A 25 3.20 10.10 -5.94
C GLU A 25 3.43 10.86 -4.63
N CYS A 26 2.50 11.73 -4.24
CA CYS A 26 2.54 12.48 -2.98
C CYS A 26 2.60 11.59 -1.73
N LEU A 27 2.32 10.29 -1.84
CA LEU A 27 2.37 9.34 -0.71
C LEU A 27 3.71 8.62 -0.56
N TRP A 28 4.54 8.55 -1.60
CA TRP A 28 5.74 7.71 -1.62
C TRP A 28 6.98 8.37 -2.23
N ASN A 29 6.81 9.35 -3.12
CA ASN A 29 7.91 10.03 -3.77
C ASN A 29 8.39 11.21 -2.93
N THR A 30 9.45 11.02 -2.14
CA THR A 30 10.01 12.06 -1.28
C THR A 30 10.61 13.26 -2.03
N ARG A 31 10.84 13.12 -3.34
CA ARG A 31 11.36 14.20 -4.21
C ARG A 31 10.25 15.07 -4.79
N CYS A 32 9.00 14.65 -4.68
CA CYS A 32 7.81 15.38 -5.14
C CYS A 32 7.48 16.54 -4.17
N LYS A 33 7.14 17.73 -4.67
CA LYS A 33 6.82 18.89 -3.82
C LYS A 33 5.57 18.63 -2.96
N GLU A 34 4.64 17.89 -3.54
CA GLU A 34 3.36 17.47 -3.01
C GLU A 34 3.52 16.46 -1.86
N TYR A 35 4.68 15.79 -1.75
CA TYR A 35 4.97 14.88 -0.65
C TYR A 35 4.92 15.58 0.72
N ARG A 36 5.32 16.85 0.79
CA ARG A 36 5.30 17.62 2.05
C ARG A 36 3.92 18.20 2.36
N GLN A 37 3.05 18.33 1.37
CA GLN A 37 1.73 18.94 1.50
C GLN A 37 0.75 17.97 2.17
N ARG A 38 0.34 18.27 3.41
CA ARG A 38 -0.55 17.42 4.20
C ARG A 38 -1.90 17.20 3.51
N GLU A 39 -2.49 18.27 2.98
CA GLU A 39 -3.80 18.22 2.33
C GLU A 39 -3.82 17.31 1.10
N LEU A 40 -2.76 17.34 0.29
CA LEU A 40 -2.65 16.47 -0.88
C LEU A 40 -2.48 14.99 -0.47
N ARG A 41 -1.77 14.71 0.62
CA ARG A 41 -1.67 13.34 1.15
C ARG A 41 -3.02 12.85 1.67
N ASP A 42 -3.74 13.68 2.42
CA ASP A 42 -5.05 13.32 2.96
C ASP A 42 -6.06 13.04 1.82
N ARG A 43 -6.13 13.92 0.80
CA ARG A 43 -6.93 13.68 -0.42
C ARG A 43 -6.52 12.42 -1.17
N ALA A 44 -5.22 12.12 -1.25
CA ALA A 44 -4.74 10.91 -1.89
C ALA A 44 -5.17 9.64 -1.13
N TYR A 45 -5.14 9.65 0.21
CA TYR A 45 -5.65 8.52 1.00
C TYR A 45 -7.16 8.32 0.80
N GLU A 46 -7.93 9.40 0.80
CA GLU A 46 -9.38 9.36 0.55
C GLU A 46 -9.68 8.80 -0.85
N THR A 47 -8.92 9.25 -1.86
CA THR A 47 -9.03 8.76 -3.23
C THR A 47 -8.78 7.25 -3.30
N ILE A 48 -7.73 6.74 -2.65
CA ILE A 48 -7.46 5.30 -2.61
C ILE A 48 -8.59 4.55 -1.89
N ALA A 49 -9.10 5.06 -0.76
CA ALA A 49 -10.17 4.42 0.00
C ALA A 49 -11.45 4.28 -0.86
N ARG A 50 -11.83 5.36 -1.55
CA ARG A 50 -12.98 5.41 -2.46
C ARG A 50 -12.79 4.46 -3.65
N ASP A 51 -11.63 4.50 -4.31
CA ASP A 51 -11.37 3.77 -5.55
C ASP A 51 -11.19 2.26 -5.34
N MET A 52 -10.97 1.83 -4.09
CA MET A 52 -11.00 0.43 -3.70
C MET A 52 -12.42 -0.17 -3.75
N LYS A 53 -13.47 0.66 -3.67
CA LYS A 53 -14.89 0.23 -3.70
C LYS A 53 -15.20 -0.91 -2.71
N ILE A 54 -14.59 -0.86 -1.51
CA ILE A 54 -14.83 -1.82 -0.43
C ILE A 54 -15.69 -1.14 0.64
N PRO A 55 -16.87 -1.68 0.98
CA PRO A 55 -17.69 -1.15 2.06
C PRO A 55 -16.92 -1.09 3.38
N GLY A 56 -16.99 0.04 4.07
CA GLY A 56 -16.30 0.26 5.36
C GLY A 56 -14.78 0.43 5.27
N PHE A 57 -14.18 0.46 4.08
CA PHE A 57 -12.75 0.67 3.93
C PHE A 57 -12.38 2.14 4.05
N SER A 58 -11.68 2.47 5.13
CA SER A 58 -11.41 3.86 5.52
C SER A 58 -9.99 4.31 5.19
N VAL A 59 -9.74 5.63 5.31
CA VAL A 59 -8.38 6.21 5.25
C VAL A 59 -7.43 5.55 6.26
N LYS A 60 -7.93 5.15 7.44
CA LYS A 60 -7.14 4.43 8.45
C LYS A 60 -6.65 3.09 7.92
N ASP A 61 -7.50 2.38 7.19
CA ASP A 61 -7.15 1.10 6.57
C ASP A 61 -6.13 1.27 5.45
N VAL A 62 -6.27 2.34 4.64
CA VAL A 62 -5.28 2.71 3.62
C VAL A 62 -3.91 2.95 4.26
N LYS A 63 -3.84 3.81 5.29
CA LYS A 63 -2.60 4.11 6.02
C LYS A 63 -1.98 2.84 6.61
N ASN A 64 -2.79 2.00 7.25
CA ASN A 64 -2.34 0.73 7.80
C ASN A 64 -1.82 -0.23 6.73
N LYS A 65 -2.50 -0.33 5.58
CA LYS A 65 -2.11 -1.20 4.48
C LYS A 65 -0.79 -0.76 3.85
N ILE A 66 -0.56 0.56 3.66
CA ILE A 66 0.72 1.11 3.20
C ILE A 66 1.84 0.75 4.17
N ARG A 67 1.61 0.94 5.48
CA ARG A 67 2.59 0.58 6.53
C ARG A 67 2.97 -0.90 6.44
N ILE A 68 1.98 -1.80 6.35
CA ILE A 68 2.22 -3.24 6.24
C ILE A 68 3.05 -3.56 4.99
N ILE A 69 2.69 -3.02 3.83
CA ILE A 69 3.42 -3.26 2.57
C ILE A 69 4.88 -2.80 2.67
N ARG A 70 5.13 -1.60 3.22
CA ARG A 70 6.49 -1.08 3.40
C ARG A 70 7.31 -1.97 4.34
N ASN A 71 6.73 -2.36 5.48
CA ASN A 71 7.41 -3.22 6.45
C ASN A 71 7.77 -4.58 5.85
N THR A 72 6.81 -5.23 5.18
CA THR A 72 7.05 -6.51 4.51
C THR A 72 8.14 -6.37 3.46
N TYR A 73 8.10 -5.33 2.63
CA TYR A 73 9.13 -5.10 1.61
C TYR A 73 10.54 -4.94 2.23
N VAL A 74 10.68 -4.13 3.28
CA VAL A 74 11.96 -3.94 3.98
C VAL A 74 12.47 -5.25 4.57
N GLN A 75 11.60 -6.05 5.19
CA GLN A 75 11.96 -7.36 5.73
C GLN A 75 12.43 -8.33 4.65
N GLU A 76 11.71 -8.41 3.52
CA GLU A 76 12.12 -9.26 2.40
C GLU A 76 13.44 -8.79 1.78
N LEU A 77 13.65 -7.48 1.65
CA LEU A 77 14.95 -6.94 1.22
C LEU A 77 16.10 -7.33 2.16
N GLN A 78 15.88 -7.29 3.47
CA GLN A 78 16.89 -7.71 4.44
C GLN A 78 17.24 -9.19 4.32
N LYS A 79 16.24 -10.06 4.10
CA LYS A 79 16.48 -11.49 3.87
C LYS A 79 17.32 -11.72 2.61
N ILE A 80 16.99 -11.02 1.52
CA ILE A 80 17.74 -11.10 0.25
C ILE A 80 19.18 -10.62 0.44
N ARG A 81 19.39 -9.52 1.16
CA ARG A 81 20.74 -9.00 1.46
C ARG A 81 21.56 -10.00 2.26
N LYS A 82 21.00 -10.52 3.37
CA LYS A 82 21.65 -11.55 4.18
C LYS A 82 21.98 -12.82 3.38
N SER A 83 21.11 -13.23 2.48
CA SER A 83 21.34 -14.39 1.60
C SER A 83 22.42 -14.16 0.54
N LYS A 84 22.79 -12.90 0.24
CA LYS A 84 23.84 -12.54 -0.70
C LYS A 84 25.19 -12.28 -0.02
N GLU A 85 25.18 -12.10 1.30
CA GLU A 85 26.37 -11.89 2.13
C GLU A 85 26.90 -13.21 2.72
N MET A 86 26.13 -14.30 2.63
CA MET A 86 26.59 -15.68 2.81
C MET A 86 27.11 -16.25 1.49
#